data_AF-A0A920G0E8-F1
#
_entry.id   AF-A0A920G0E8-F1
#
_cell.length_a   1.000
_cell.length_b   1.000
_cell.length_c   1.000
_cell.angle_alpha   90.00
_cell.angle_beta   90.00
_cell.angle_gamma   90.00
#
_symmetry.space_group_name_H-M   'P 1'
#
loop_
_entity.id
_entity.type
_entity.pdbx_description
1 polymer ?
#
loop_
_entity_poly.entity_id
_entity_poly.type
_entity_poly.pdbx_seq_one_letter_code
_entity_poly.pdbx_strand_id
1 'polypeptide(L)'
;MALLSSIILFSCSKDTYFSGISETSFNEIKENYQNINYSKEDVIAIIGPPLIKENSDNLWIYRTDKKTGIAAFKQTVYNKTLKLKFEDNILRSVEEINLN
;
A
#
# COMPACT_ATOMS: atom_id res chain seq x y z
N MET A 1 -37.64 -17.81 -28.03
CA MET A 1 -36.60 -16.76 -28.00
C MET A 1 -36.29 -16.50 -26.54
N ALA A 2 -35.26 -17.15 -26.00
CA ALA A 2 -34.91 -17.03 -24.57
C ALA A 2 -33.99 -15.81 -24.39
N LEU A 3 -34.49 -14.79 -23.71
CA LEU A 3 -33.71 -13.62 -23.28
C LEU A 3 -32.78 -14.07 -22.14
N LEU A 4 -31.56 -14.46 -22.49
CA LEU A 4 -30.46 -14.63 -21.54
C LEU A 4 -30.09 -13.25 -20.99
N SER A 5 -30.71 -12.90 -19.87
CA SER A 5 -30.36 -11.71 -19.11
C SER A 5 -29.03 -11.98 -18.42
N SER A 6 -27.94 -11.45 -18.99
CA SER A 6 -26.61 -11.49 -18.38
C SER A 6 -26.62 -10.66 -17.10
N ILE A 7 -26.70 -11.33 -15.95
CA ILE A 7 -26.49 -10.70 -14.65
C ILE A 7 -24.99 -10.38 -14.58
N ILE A 8 -24.64 -9.10 -14.75
CA ILE A 8 -23.30 -8.59 -14.49
C ILE A 8 -23.08 -8.71 -12.98
N LEU A 9 -22.42 -9.79 -12.55
CA LEU A 9 -21.94 -9.95 -11.18
C LEU A 9 -20.85 -8.90 -10.98
N PHE A 10 -21.22 -7.73 -10.46
CA PHE A 10 -20.27 -6.80 -9.89
C PHE A 10 -19.64 -7.47 -8.67
N SER A 11 -18.55 -8.20 -8.89
CA SER A 11 -17.69 -8.67 -7.80
C SER A 11 -17.05 -7.43 -7.19
N CYS A 12 -17.64 -6.92 -6.11
CA CYS A 12 -16.97 -5.97 -5.25
C CYS A 12 -15.81 -6.72 -4.57
N SER A 13 -14.62 -6.69 -5.20
CA SER A 13 -13.40 -7.15 -4.55
C SER A 13 -13.16 -6.23 -3.37
N LYS A 14 -13.19 -6.76 -2.15
CA LYS A 14 -12.79 -6.01 -0.97
C LYS A 14 -11.28 -5.85 -1.03
N ASP A 15 -10.81 -4.68 -1.45
CA ASP A 15 -9.41 -4.32 -1.27
C ASP A 15 -9.09 -4.32 0.23
N THR A 16 -7.98 -4.97 0.58
CA THR A 16 -7.47 -4.87 1.94
C THR A 16 -6.75 -3.55 2.08
N TYR A 17 -7.13 -2.78 3.10
CA TYR A 17 -6.45 -1.56 3.48
C TYR A 17 -5.61 -1.80 4.74
N PHE A 18 -4.43 -1.19 4.77
CA PHE A 18 -3.54 -1.15 5.91
C PHE A 18 -3.22 0.30 6.24
N SER A 19 -3.71 0.78 7.38
CA SER A 19 -3.51 2.18 7.83
C SER A 19 -3.82 3.23 6.74
N GLY A 20 -4.85 2.98 5.91
CA GLY A 20 -5.29 3.86 4.83
C GLY A 20 -4.70 3.57 3.45
N ILE A 21 -3.70 2.69 3.35
CA ILE A 21 -3.05 2.30 2.10
C ILE A 21 -3.64 0.98 1.62
N SER A 22 -4.11 0.93 0.38
CA SER A 22 -4.59 -0.33 -0.19
C SER A 22 -3.42 -1.27 -0.50
N GLU A 23 -3.61 -2.57 -0.29
CA GLU A 23 -2.64 -3.62 -0.65
C GLU A 23 -2.29 -3.55 -2.14
N THR A 24 -3.31 -3.31 -2.97
CA THR A 24 -3.20 -3.21 -4.42
C THR A 24 -2.29 -2.05 -4.83
N SER A 25 -2.51 -0.85 -4.29
CA SER A 25 -1.70 0.35 -4.55
C SER A 25 -0.25 0.15 -4.10
N PHE A 26 -0.03 -0.55 -2.99
CA PHE A 26 1.32 -0.90 -2.56
C PHE A 26 2.01 -1.88 -3.51
N ASN A 27 1.31 -2.95 -3.89
CA ASN A 27 1.87 -3.95 -4.81
C ASN A 27 2.19 -3.33 -6.17
N GLU A 28 1.38 -2.37 -6.64
CA GLU A 28 1.69 -1.59 -7.84
C GLU A 28 3.08 -0.94 -7.76
N ILE A 29 3.37 -0.21 -6.68
CA ILE A 29 4.69 0.41 -6.52
C ILE A 29 5.78 -0.66 -6.41
N LYS A 30 5.58 -1.67 -5.54
CA LYS A 30 6.58 -2.70 -5.25
C LYS A 30 6.97 -3.52 -6.47
N GLU A 31 6.03 -3.83 -7.35
CA GLU A 31 6.28 -4.65 -8.53
C GLU A 31 6.87 -3.84 -9.69
N ASN A 32 6.63 -2.52 -9.73
CA ASN A 32 6.97 -1.71 -10.90
C ASN A 32 8.11 -0.70 -10.68
N TYR A 33 8.53 -0.39 -9.45
CA TYR A 33 9.52 0.67 -9.19
C TYR A 33 10.89 0.48 -9.88
N GLN A 34 11.26 -0.75 -10.26
CA GLN A 34 12.50 -1.01 -11.00
C GLN A 34 12.39 -0.62 -12.48
N ASN A 35 11.17 -0.63 -13.03
CA ASN A 35 10.89 -0.36 -14.44
C ASN A 35 10.32 1.05 -14.66
N ILE A 36 9.75 1.65 -13.61
CA ILE A 36 9.12 2.97 -13.64
C ILE A 36 9.88 3.88 -12.68
N ASN A 37 10.33 5.04 -13.18
CA ASN A 37 10.95 6.08 -12.36
C ASN A 37 9.89 6.87 -11.60
N TYR A 38 9.27 6.27 -10.58
CA TYR A 38 8.29 6.95 -9.74
C TYR A 38 8.93 8.13 -9.00
N SER A 39 8.34 9.31 -9.15
CA SER A 39 8.68 10.48 -8.34
C SER A 39 8.07 10.40 -6.93
N LYS A 40 8.51 11.25 -6.00
CA LYS A 40 7.83 11.41 -4.70
C LYS A 40 6.35 11.78 -4.88
N GLU A 41 6.04 12.63 -5.85
CA GLU A 41 4.66 13.03 -6.16
C GLU A 41 3.82 11.86 -6.67
N ASP A 42 4.37 11.01 -7.54
CA ASP A 42 3.69 9.81 -8.03
C ASP A 42 3.39 8.83 -6.88
N VAL A 43 4.37 8.61 -6.00
CA VAL A 43 4.20 7.76 -4.81
C VAL A 43 3.09 8.31 -3.91
N ILE A 44 3.07 9.63 -3.68
CA ILE A 44 1.99 10.28 -2.89
C ILE A 44 0.63 10.09 -3.56
N ALA A 45 0.54 10.19 -4.89
CA ALA A 45 -0.71 10.01 -5.61
C ALA A 45 -1.25 8.57 -5.49
N ILE A 46 -0.38 7.57 -5.42
CA ILE A 46 -0.76 6.15 -5.38
C ILE A 46 -1.04 5.66 -3.95
N ILE A 47 -0.13 5.91 -3.00
CA ILE A 47 -0.21 5.37 -1.63
C ILE A 47 -0.36 6.44 -0.54
N GLY A 48 -0.45 7.71 -0.91
CA GLY A 48 -0.57 8.82 0.03
C GLY A 48 0.77 9.28 0.63
N PRO A 49 0.73 10.36 1.43
CA PRO A 49 1.93 10.90 2.08
C PRO A 49 2.47 9.94 3.16
N PRO A 50 3.79 9.90 3.36
CA PRO A 50 4.40 9.06 4.38
C PRO A 50 4.10 9.56 5.79
N LEU A 51 4.03 8.63 6.74
CA LEU A 51 3.86 8.93 8.16
C LEU A 51 5.12 9.56 8.77
N ILE A 52 6.30 9.11 8.32
CA ILE A 52 7.59 9.59 8.81
C ILE A 52 8.48 9.86 7.59
N LYS A 53 9.09 11.05 7.59
CA LYS A 53 10.14 11.46 6.65
C LYS A 53 11.43 11.65 7.46
N GLU A 54 12.53 11.06 7.01
CA GLU A 54 13.83 11.37 7.61
C GLU A 54 14.31 12.78 7.24
N ASN A 55 15.25 13.34 8.00
CA ASN A 55 15.77 14.71 7.81
C ASN A 55 16.40 14.96 6.42
N SER A 56 16.85 13.90 5.73
CA SER A 56 17.37 13.98 4.35
C SER A 56 16.27 13.97 3.28
N ASP A 57 15.00 13.77 3.69
CA ASP A 57 13.82 13.57 2.85
C ASP A 57 13.93 12.43 1.82
N ASN A 58 14.97 11.60 1.92
CA ASN A 58 15.24 10.51 0.97
C ASN A 58 14.75 9.15 1.47
N LEU A 59 14.42 9.02 2.76
CA LEU A 59 13.82 7.82 3.32
C LEU A 59 12.41 8.15 3.83
N TRP A 60 11.44 7.46 3.27
CA TRP A 60 10.04 7.53 3.68
C TRP A 60 9.63 6.23 4.33
N ILE A 61 8.91 6.34 5.45
CA ILE A 61 8.47 5.19 6.22
C ILE A 61 6.94 5.22 6.34
N TYR A 62 6.32 4.13 5.91
CA TYR A 62 4.89 3.87 6.09
C TYR A 62 4.72 2.74 7.10
N ARG A 63 3.99 3.02 8.17
CA ARG A 63 3.59 1.99 9.12
C ARG A 63 2.22 1.49 8.78
N THR A 64 2.08 0.18 8.64
CA THR A 64 0.85 -0.48 8.24
C THR A 64 0.48 -1.53 9.28
N ASP A 65 -0.64 -1.30 9.98
CA ASP A 65 -1.17 -2.24 10.95
C ASP A 65 -2.65 -2.55 10.66
N LYS A 66 -3.01 -3.83 10.82
CA LYS A 66 -4.38 -4.30 10.71
C LYS A 66 -4.69 -5.14 11.93
N LYS A 67 -5.70 -4.71 12.67
CA LYS A 67 -6.25 -5.44 13.81
C LYS A 67 -7.69 -5.83 13.50
N THR A 68 -8.05 -7.07 13.80
CA THR A 68 -9.41 -7.59 13.64
C THR A 68 -9.95 -8.09 14.96
N GLY A 69 -11.28 -8.23 15.08
CA GLY A 69 -11.95 -8.70 16.29
C GLY A 69 -12.66 -7.58 17.06
N ILE A 70 -13.34 -7.98 18.14
CA ILE A 70 -14.10 -7.07 19.00
C ILE A 70 -13.15 -6.24 19.88
N ALA A 71 -13.61 -5.10 20.39
CA ALA A 71 -12.76 -4.14 21.13
C ALA A 71 -11.95 -4.78 22.27
N ALA A 72 -12.54 -5.76 22.98
CA ALA A 72 -11.89 -6.50 24.06
C ALA A 72 -10.88 -7.57 23.59
N PHE A 73 -10.97 -8.03 22.34
CA PHE A 73 -10.15 -9.13 21.78
C PHE A 73 -9.68 -8.77 20.37
N LYS A 74 -8.88 -7.70 20.27
CA LYS A 74 -8.24 -7.33 19.01
C LYS A 74 -7.03 -8.23 18.76
N GLN A 75 -7.03 -8.94 17.65
CA GLN A 75 -5.88 -9.69 17.15
C GLN A 75 -5.19 -8.90 16.05
N THR A 76 -3.86 -8.82 16.12
CA THR A 76 -3.06 -8.26 15.03
C THR A 76 -3.03 -9.25 13.89
N VAL A 77 -3.67 -8.89 12.78
CA VAL A 77 -3.64 -9.67 11.52
C VAL A 77 -2.34 -9.40 10.79
N TYR A 78 -1.86 -8.16 10.89
CA TYR A 78 -0.70 -7.68 10.16
C TYR A 78 -0.11 -6.47 10.87
N ASN A 79 1.21 -6.43 10.94
CA ASN A 79 1.97 -5.27 11.41
C ASN A 79 3.28 -5.25 10.63
N LYS A 80 3.39 -4.34 9.65
CA LYS A 80 4.60 -4.18 8.85
C LYS A 80 4.99 -2.71 8.73
N THR A 81 6.24 -2.52 8.35
CA THR A 81 6.79 -1.22 7.96
C THR A 81 7.26 -1.29 6.53
N LEU A 82 6.88 -0.29 5.73
CA LEU A 82 7.38 -0.09 4.38
C LEU A 82 8.40 1.03 4.41
N LYS A 83 9.56 0.79 3.81
CA LYS A 83 10.61 1.78 3.66
C LYS A 83 10.82 2.04 2.18
N LEU A 84 10.64 3.29 1.77
CA LEU A 84 10.87 3.75 0.41
C LEU A 84 12.10 4.66 0.41
N LYS A 85 13.09 4.35 -0.41
CA LYS A 85 14.30 5.17 -0.56
C LYS A 85 14.29 5.87 -1.91
N PHE A 86 14.52 7.17 -1.88
CA PHE A 86 14.56 8.05 -3.04
C PHE A 86 15.99 8.54 -3.28
N GLU A 87 16.33 8.69 -4.57
CA GLU A 87 17.55 9.34 -5.05
C GLU A 87 17.15 10.28 -6.18
N ASP A 88 17.52 11.56 -6.08
CA ASP A 88 17.14 12.60 -7.04
C ASP A 88 15.63 12.62 -7.39
N ASN A 89 14.79 12.55 -6.34
CA ASN A 89 13.33 12.45 -6.42
C ASN A 89 12.78 11.12 -6.96
N ILE A 90 13.62 10.15 -7.34
CA ILE A 90 13.18 8.88 -7.94
C ILE A 90 13.23 7.74 -6.93
N LEU A 91 12.17 6.94 -6.86
CA LEU A 91 12.11 5.75 -6.01
C LEU A 91 13.11 4.68 -6.48
N ARG A 92 14.07 4.31 -5.63
CA ARG A 92 15.13 3.33 -5.93
C ARG A 92 15.03 2.03 -5.18
N SER A 93 14.34 2.03 -4.03
CA SER A 93 14.21 0.83 -3.22
C SER A 93 12.92 0.84 -2.43
N VAL A 94 12.27 -0.33 -2.38
CA VAL A 94 11.10 -0.62 -1.56
C VAL A 94 11.44 -1.83 -0.69
N GLU A 95 11.45 -1.63 0.62
CA GLU A 95 11.68 -2.70 1.61
C GLU A 95 10.44 -2.86 2.48
N GLU A 96 10.04 -4.11 2.70
CA GLU A 96 8.93 -4.48 3.57
C GLU A 96 9.47 -5.25 4.78
N ILE A 97 9.17 -4.78 5.99
CA ILE A 97 9.64 -5.36 7.24
C ILE A 97 8.43 -5.85 8.04
N ASN A 98 8.38 -7.16 8.27
CA ASN A 98 7.44 -7.76 9.22
C ASN A 98 7.84 -7.40 10.66
N LEU A 99 6.87 -6.90 11.43
CA LEU A 99 7.03 -6.57 12.85
C LEU A 99 6.29 -7.55 13.78
N ASN A 100 5.90 -8.71 13.25
CA ASN A 100 5.28 -9.80 13.99
C ASN A 100 6.33 -10.68 14.67
#